data_AF-A0A357KPB1-F1
#
_entry.id   AF-A0A357KPB1-F1
#
_cell.length_a   1.000
_cell.length_b   1.000
_cell.length_c   1.000
_cell.angle_alpha   90.00
_cell.angle_beta   90.00
_cell.angle_gamma   90.00
#
_symmetry.space_group_name_H-M   'P 1'
#
loop_
_entity.id
_entity.type
_entity.pdbx_description
1 polymer ?
#
loop_
_entity_poly.entity_id
_entity_poly.type
_entity_poly.pdbx_seq_one_letter_code
_entity_poly.pdbx_strand_id
1 'polypeptide(L)'
;MDDILKKIRDARREVVLVGVSQLFQSPESWNEFTKKVLPELEASDVKLEVLAESDNQLFQLSLGLDDKSTSESNRISFSELKIRRGLVFRECTKTEDRRVQWKFGISSVIISFSGIKIDDEIYILPLHNPMLGYSHHKLLKPSDIWYQEISSFITGMRSSDGQGRYVAQHGEEMLELFDKDRIPRGIFPRGSFYDSDHAQFVVWGFIFDREGRMLIHQRSETAKDNQGMWDKSVGGHVDFTLERSSNFAAVRELVEELFTDEKPAKDDEDDTYSGLEFLKPSFQNSRYLGDWNPGSLGTDYFTQIALEEEDSTEGKEPWFYYQVANDLEVNSPRLIPEKKGGGQKRLKVISDVYVFLAAPKLNQRSLRQLKNSKYILCYPSELRTWLEAGERDGEPFKGTPDLNYVMTSKLRDTLEEASQITRYAGIKK
;
A
#
# COMPACT_ATOMS: atom_id res chain seq x y z
N MET A 1 11.97 -41.39 -4.25
CA MET A 1 11.05 -40.23 -4.28
C MET A 1 10.40 -40.23 -2.91
N ASP A 2 10.61 -39.18 -2.13
CA ASP A 2 10.09 -39.09 -0.76
C ASP A 2 8.57 -39.30 -0.75
N ASP A 3 8.07 -40.07 0.22
CA ASP A 3 6.66 -40.50 0.32
C ASP A 3 5.68 -39.30 0.24
N ILE A 4 6.11 -38.15 0.78
CA ILE A 4 5.32 -36.91 0.76
C ILE A 4 5.19 -36.31 -0.65
N LEU A 5 6.24 -36.31 -1.48
CA LEU A 5 6.17 -35.76 -2.83
C LEU A 5 5.19 -36.55 -3.70
N LYS A 6 5.17 -37.87 -3.51
CA LYS A 6 4.16 -38.74 -4.13
C LYS A 6 2.75 -38.40 -3.66
N LYS A 7 2.55 -38.20 -2.35
CA LYS A 7 1.24 -37.80 -1.81
C LYS A 7 0.74 -36.46 -2.33
N ILE A 8 1.63 -35.46 -2.46
CA ILE A 8 1.27 -34.14 -3.02
C ILE A 8 0.78 -34.32 -4.46
N ARG A 9 1.51 -35.10 -5.24
CA ARG A 9 1.20 -35.38 -6.63
C ARG A 9 -0.11 -36.15 -6.82
N ASP A 10 -0.42 -37.04 -5.89
CA ASP A 10 -1.65 -37.83 -5.89
C ASP A 10 -2.86 -37.08 -5.26
N ALA A 11 -2.70 -35.79 -4.90
CA ALA A 11 -3.75 -34.96 -4.33
C ALA A 11 -4.94 -34.78 -5.27
N ARG A 12 -6.14 -34.61 -4.71
CA ARG A 12 -7.38 -34.55 -5.51
C ARG A 12 -8.10 -33.21 -5.47
N ARG A 13 -7.97 -32.44 -4.39
CA ARG A 13 -8.69 -31.17 -4.23
C ARG A 13 -7.75 -30.01 -4.00
N GLU A 14 -6.88 -30.11 -3.00
CA GLU A 14 -6.02 -29.01 -2.62
C GLU A 14 -4.70 -29.45 -1.99
N VAL A 15 -3.71 -28.59 -2.18
CA VAL A 15 -2.42 -28.63 -1.49
C VAL A 15 -2.17 -27.24 -0.90
N VAL A 16 -1.86 -27.18 0.40
CA VAL A 16 -1.47 -25.94 1.07
C VAL A 16 -0.06 -26.09 1.64
N LEU A 17 0.87 -25.28 1.17
CA LEU A 17 2.24 -25.20 1.68
C LEU A 17 2.32 -24.10 2.74
N VAL A 18 2.84 -24.41 3.92
CA VAL A 18 2.96 -23.47 5.04
C VAL A 18 4.42 -23.39 5.47
N GLY A 19 5.00 -22.19 5.51
CA GLY A 19 6.39 -21.97 5.93
C GLY A 19 7.38 -22.56 4.93
N VAL A 20 7.45 -21.99 3.73
CA VAL A 20 8.14 -22.59 2.57
C VAL A 20 9.65 -22.57 2.65
N SER A 21 10.24 -21.69 3.46
CA SER A 21 11.70 -21.54 3.52
C SER A 21 12.41 -22.82 4.00
N GLN A 22 11.70 -23.65 4.78
CA GLN A 22 12.19 -24.93 5.28
C GLN A 22 11.69 -26.14 4.48
N LEU A 23 10.56 -26.02 3.78
CA LEU A 23 10.06 -27.10 2.92
C LEU A 23 11.04 -27.41 1.79
N PHE A 24 11.74 -26.39 1.28
CA PHE A 24 12.71 -26.51 0.21
C PHE A 24 14.12 -26.21 0.72
N GLN A 25 14.79 -27.24 1.21
CA GLN A 25 16.11 -27.15 1.85
C GLN A 25 17.22 -26.68 0.91
N SER A 26 17.03 -26.84 -0.40
CA SER A 26 18.01 -26.47 -1.40
C SER A 26 17.37 -26.20 -2.76
N PRO A 27 18.05 -25.50 -3.69
CA PRO A 27 17.60 -25.36 -5.06
C PRO A 27 17.30 -26.70 -5.74
N GLU A 28 18.00 -27.78 -5.39
CA GLU A 28 17.76 -29.13 -5.90
C GLU A 28 16.42 -29.69 -5.43
N SER A 29 16.09 -29.53 -4.14
CA SER A 29 14.79 -29.95 -3.60
C SER A 29 13.62 -29.21 -4.26
N TRP A 30 13.82 -27.93 -4.58
CA TRP A 30 12.87 -27.13 -5.34
C TRP A 30 12.77 -27.58 -6.80
N ASN A 31 13.90 -27.85 -7.45
CA ASN A 31 13.95 -28.38 -8.80
C ASN A 31 13.24 -29.75 -8.90
N GLU A 32 13.34 -30.58 -7.87
CA GLU A 32 12.60 -31.84 -7.82
C GLU A 32 11.09 -31.61 -7.77
N PHE A 33 10.62 -30.72 -6.88
CA PHE A 33 9.20 -30.37 -6.79
C PHE A 33 8.67 -29.81 -8.13
N THR A 34 9.37 -28.83 -8.70
CA THR A 34 8.94 -28.17 -9.94
C THR A 34 9.02 -29.04 -11.18
N LYS A 35 9.93 -30.03 -11.25
CA LYS A 35 10.03 -30.92 -12.42
C LYS A 35 9.16 -32.17 -12.31
N LYS A 36 8.89 -32.66 -11.11
CA LYS A 36 8.23 -33.97 -10.91
C LYS A 36 6.82 -33.88 -10.33
N VAL A 37 6.53 -32.86 -9.55
CA VAL A 37 5.23 -32.74 -8.86
C VAL A 37 4.39 -31.67 -9.52
N LEU A 38 4.97 -30.49 -9.76
CA LEU A 38 4.22 -29.36 -10.28
C LEU A 38 3.55 -29.62 -11.65
N PRO A 39 4.18 -30.25 -12.65
CA PRO A 39 3.53 -30.47 -13.95
C PRO A 39 2.30 -31.38 -13.85
N GLU A 40 2.32 -32.33 -12.90
CA GLU A 40 1.18 -33.22 -12.65
C GLU A 40 0.05 -32.49 -11.94
N LEU A 41 0.36 -31.60 -10.99
CA LEU A 41 -0.62 -30.69 -10.40
C LEU A 41 -1.21 -29.76 -11.47
N GLU A 42 -0.39 -29.21 -12.36
CA GLU A 42 -0.80 -28.34 -13.49
C GLU A 42 -1.72 -29.04 -14.50
N ALA A 43 -1.59 -30.35 -14.64
CA ALA A 43 -2.49 -31.16 -15.46
C ALA A 43 -3.82 -31.49 -14.76
N SER A 44 -3.94 -31.20 -13.46
CA SER A 44 -5.11 -31.47 -12.63
C SER A 44 -5.87 -30.18 -12.24
N ASP A 45 -7.09 -30.32 -11.73
CA ASP A 45 -7.87 -29.20 -11.17
C ASP A 45 -7.56 -28.92 -9.69
N VAL A 46 -6.41 -29.39 -9.19
CA VAL A 46 -6.00 -29.22 -7.79
C VAL A 46 -5.64 -27.77 -7.50
N LYS A 47 -6.15 -27.22 -6.41
CA LYS A 47 -5.79 -25.89 -5.92
C LYS A 47 -4.47 -25.92 -5.17
N LEU A 48 -3.57 -24.99 -5.48
CA LEU A 48 -2.29 -24.88 -4.79
C LEU A 48 -2.18 -23.51 -4.11
N GLU A 49 -2.16 -23.53 -2.77
CA GLU A 49 -2.03 -22.33 -1.95
C GLU A 49 -0.71 -22.37 -1.17
N VAL A 50 -0.04 -21.23 -1.10
CA VAL A 50 1.25 -21.08 -0.42
C VAL A 50 1.12 -19.96 0.61
N LEU A 51 1.37 -20.31 1.87
CA LEU A 51 1.46 -19.40 3.00
C LEU A 51 2.94 -19.27 3.40
N ALA A 52 3.58 -18.23 2.90
CA ALA A 52 5.00 -17.96 3.07
C ALA A 52 5.29 -16.98 4.21
N GLU A 53 6.51 -17.03 4.71
CA GLU A 53 7.02 -16.19 5.78
C GLU A 53 7.35 -14.78 5.28
N SER A 54 7.07 -13.75 6.08
CA SER A 54 7.54 -12.38 5.82
C SER A 54 9.05 -12.22 6.00
N ASP A 55 9.62 -11.13 5.48
CA ASP A 55 11.05 -10.82 5.67
C ASP A 55 11.42 -10.72 7.16
N ASN A 56 10.54 -10.17 8.01
CA ASN A 56 10.76 -10.14 9.45
C ASN A 56 10.87 -11.55 10.05
N GLN A 57 10.00 -12.48 9.64
CA GLN A 57 10.05 -13.86 10.12
C GLN A 57 11.30 -14.58 9.64
N LEU A 58 11.67 -14.41 8.37
CA LEU A 58 12.90 -14.99 7.82
C LEU A 58 14.15 -14.42 8.52
N PHE A 59 14.15 -13.13 8.85
CA PHE A 59 15.22 -12.52 9.61
C PHE A 59 15.33 -13.14 11.01
N GLN A 60 14.22 -13.22 11.75
CA GLN A 60 14.21 -13.86 13.08
C GLN A 60 14.63 -15.33 13.02
N LEU A 61 14.17 -16.07 12.01
CA LEU A 61 14.59 -17.45 11.78
C LEU A 61 16.10 -17.52 11.53
N SER A 62 16.64 -16.63 10.70
CA SER A 62 18.08 -16.59 10.40
C SER A 62 18.94 -16.37 11.63
N LEU A 63 18.47 -15.64 12.65
CA LEU A 63 19.22 -15.43 13.89
C LEU A 63 19.48 -16.74 14.65
N GLY A 64 18.56 -17.71 14.56
CA GLY A 64 18.74 -19.04 15.15
C GLY A 64 19.53 -20.00 14.27
N LEU A 65 19.51 -19.79 12.94
CA LEU A 65 20.17 -20.67 11.97
C LEU A 65 21.61 -20.25 11.66
N ASP A 66 21.93 -18.97 11.76
CA ASP A 66 23.25 -18.38 11.51
C ASP A 66 24.06 -18.21 12.81
N ASP A 67 23.91 -19.13 13.76
CA ASP A 67 24.69 -19.16 15.00
C ASP A 67 25.96 -19.98 14.85
N LYS A 68 27.01 -19.59 15.58
CA LYS A 68 28.28 -20.31 15.70
C LYS A 68 28.15 -21.71 16.27
N SER A 69 27.12 -21.97 17.07
CA SER A 69 26.83 -23.32 17.59
C SER A 69 26.33 -24.27 16.50
N THR A 70 25.83 -23.74 15.38
CA THR A 70 25.44 -24.52 14.20
C THR A 70 26.70 -24.80 13.38
N SER A 71 26.88 -26.04 12.93
CA SER A 71 28.03 -26.38 12.07
C SER A 71 28.03 -25.49 10.83
N GLU A 72 29.21 -25.09 10.35
CA GLU A 72 29.34 -24.16 9.21
C GLU A 72 28.57 -24.64 7.97
N SER A 73 28.46 -25.96 7.77
CA SER A 73 27.68 -26.58 6.70
C SER A 73 26.16 -26.40 6.79
N ASN A 74 25.65 -26.02 7.96
CA ASN A 74 24.22 -26.00 8.28
C ASN A 74 23.70 -24.59 8.61
N ARG A 75 24.58 -23.57 8.51
CA ARG A 75 24.16 -22.18 8.70
C ARG A 75 23.37 -21.72 7.49
N ILE A 76 22.26 -21.04 7.74
CA ILE A 76 21.43 -20.47 6.69
C ILE A 76 21.24 -18.99 6.98
N SER A 77 21.77 -18.17 6.09
CA SER A 77 21.63 -16.72 6.17
C SER A 77 20.21 -16.26 5.83
N PHE A 78 19.85 -15.05 6.27
CA PHE A 78 18.62 -14.38 5.85
C PHE A 78 18.48 -14.31 4.31
N SER A 79 19.57 -13.98 3.61
CA SER A 79 19.60 -13.91 2.14
C SER A 79 19.25 -15.24 1.50
N GLU A 80 19.75 -16.35 2.05
CA GLU A 80 19.46 -17.69 1.52
C GLU A 80 17.99 -18.08 1.76
N LEU A 81 17.44 -17.82 2.95
CA LEU A 81 16.01 -18.04 3.22
C LEU A 81 15.13 -17.23 2.25
N LYS A 82 15.51 -15.97 1.99
CA LYS A 82 14.80 -15.10 1.05
C LYS A 82 14.87 -15.64 -0.38
N ILE A 83 16.02 -16.18 -0.80
CA ILE A 83 16.17 -16.85 -2.10
C ILE A 83 15.23 -18.06 -2.18
N ARG A 84 15.19 -18.93 -1.16
CA ARG A 84 14.33 -20.11 -1.14
C ARG A 84 12.85 -19.74 -1.30
N ARG A 85 12.37 -18.78 -0.51
CA ARG A 85 11.00 -18.24 -0.66
C ARG A 85 10.79 -17.62 -2.04
N GLY A 86 11.76 -16.85 -2.53
CA GLY A 86 11.72 -16.18 -3.83
C GLY A 86 11.63 -17.14 -5.02
N LEU A 87 12.25 -18.32 -4.93
CA LEU A 87 12.12 -19.38 -5.93
C LEU A 87 10.68 -19.88 -6.03
N VAL A 88 10.03 -20.10 -4.89
CA VAL A 88 8.61 -20.51 -4.82
C VAL A 88 7.72 -19.43 -5.39
N PHE A 89 7.88 -18.20 -4.91
CA PHE A 89 7.14 -17.04 -5.39
C PHE A 89 7.24 -16.89 -6.91
N ARG A 90 8.46 -16.92 -7.46
CA ARG A 90 8.71 -16.78 -8.89
C ARG A 90 7.95 -17.83 -9.70
N GLU A 91 7.91 -19.08 -9.26
CA GLU A 91 7.10 -20.06 -9.99
C GLU A 91 5.60 -19.82 -9.82
N CYS A 92 5.12 -19.42 -8.64
CA CYS A 92 3.71 -19.11 -8.43
C CYS A 92 3.23 -17.98 -9.35
N THR A 93 4.10 -17.02 -9.67
CA THR A 93 3.79 -15.86 -10.51
C THR A 93 4.15 -16.05 -11.99
N LYS A 94 4.67 -17.23 -12.40
CA LYS A 94 4.96 -17.49 -13.81
C LYS A 94 3.67 -17.77 -14.59
N THR A 95 3.36 -16.85 -15.50
CA THR A 95 2.36 -16.93 -16.60
C THR A 95 0.89 -17.03 -16.19
N GLU A 96 0.04 -16.21 -16.82
CA GLU A 96 -1.42 -16.20 -16.68
C GLU A 96 -2.09 -17.46 -17.28
N ASP A 97 -1.35 -18.28 -18.05
CA ASP A 97 -1.83 -19.41 -18.83
C ASP A 97 -1.76 -20.77 -18.08
N ARG A 98 -2.01 -20.76 -16.77
CA ARG A 98 -2.00 -21.98 -15.95
C ARG A 98 -3.40 -22.42 -15.57
N ARG A 99 -3.68 -23.72 -15.75
CA ARG A 99 -4.92 -24.37 -15.26
C ARG A 99 -4.98 -24.46 -13.74
N VAL A 100 -3.81 -24.49 -13.07
CA VAL A 100 -3.75 -24.48 -11.60
C VAL A 100 -4.00 -23.07 -11.08
N GLN A 101 -4.99 -22.98 -10.19
CA GLN A 101 -5.25 -21.79 -9.39
C GLN A 101 -4.19 -21.69 -8.29
N TRP A 102 -3.14 -20.93 -8.58
CA TRP A 102 -2.13 -20.57 -7.61
C TRP A 102 -2.61 -19.43 -6.73
N LYS A 103 -2.38 -19.56 -5.42
CA LYS A 103 -2.50 -18.45 -4.49
C LYS A 103 -1.25 -18.38 -3.64
N PHE A 104 -0.46 -17.32 -3.77
CA PHE A 104 0.73 -17.09 -2.97
C PHE A 104 0.49 -15.93 -2.02
N GLY A 105 0.60 -16.20 -0.73
CA GLY A 105 0.43 -15.24 0.34
C GLY A 105 1.69 -15.11 1.19
N ILE A 106 2.07 -13.87 1.54
CA ILE A 106 3.11 -13.59 2.53
C ILE A 106 2.44 -13.20 3.84
N SER A 107 2.66 -13.98 4.88
CA SER A 107 2.06 -13.74 6.20
C SER A 107 2.81 -12.67 6.99
N SER A 108 2.10 -11.65 7.47
CA SER A 108 2.60 -10.77 8.55
C SER A 108 2.41 -11.38 9.94
N VAL A 109 1.58 -12.42 10.08
CA VAL A 109 1.43 -13.21 11.32
C VAL A 109 2.51 -14.30 11.38
N ILE A 110 2.97 -14.61 12.60
CA ILE A 110 4.01 -15.63 12.82
C ILE A 110 3.51 -17.01 12.38
N ILE A 111 4.20 -17.60 11.42
CA ILE A 111 4.09 -18.99 11.03
C ILE A 111 4.94 -19.81 12.00
N SER A 112 4.29 -20.56 12.89
CA SER A 112 4.94 -21.27 14.01
C SER A 112 5.27 -22.73 13.71
N PHE A 113 5.02 -23.20 12.49
CA PHE A 113 5.45 -24.51 11.99
C PHE A 113 5.64 -24.45 10.47
N SER A 114 6.45 -25.35 9.92
CA SER A 114 6.43 -25.65 8.49
C SER A 114 5.58 -26.89 8.25
N GLY A 115 4.86 -26.95 7.13
CA GLY A 115 3.99 -28.09 6.88
C GLY A 115 3.30 -28.05 5.53
N ILE A 116 2.64 -29.17 5.24
CA ILE A 116 1.93 -29.42 3.99
C ILE A 116 0.57 -30.00 4.35
N LYS A 117 -0.51 -29.31 3.95
CA LYS A 117 -1.86 -29.88 3.95
C LYS A 117 -2.12 -30.47 2.57
N ILE A 118 -2.51 -31.74 2.53
CA ILE A 118 -2.85 -32.46 1.30
C ILE A 118 -4.26 -33.01 1.52
N ASP A 119 -5.24 -32.46 0.80
CA ASP A 119 -6.64 -32.79 1.03
C ASP A 119 -7.00 -32.69 2.53
N ASP A 120 -7.34 -33.77 3.24
CA ASP A 120 -7.68 -33.73 4.68
C ASP A 120 -6.49 -34.06 5.61
N GLU A 121 -5.34 -34.43 5.04
CA GLU A 121 -4.15 -34.82 5.78
C GLU A 121 -3.23 -33.62 6.01
N ILE A 122 -2.65 -33.53 7.21
CA ILE A 122 -1.70 -32.48 7.59
C ILE A 122 -0.37 -33.13 7.92
N TYR A 123 0.68 -32.66 7.27
CA TYR A 123 2.05 -33.09 7.48
C TYR A 123 2.84 -31.92 8.05
N ILE A 124 3.51 -32.14 9.18
CA ILE A 124 4.23 -31.06 9.89
C ILE A 124 5.73 -31.33 9.94
N LEU A 125 6.48 -30.25 9.97
CA LEU A 125 7.92 -30.19 10.11
C LEU A 125 8.27 -29.21 11.24
N PRO A 126 9.07 -29.61 12.24
CA PRO A 126 9.54 -28.72 13.29
C PRO A 126 10.42 -27.57 12.75
N LEU A 127 10.07 -26.31 13.07
CA LEU A 127 10.73 -25.10 12.54
C LEU A 127 12.19 -24.88 12.96
N HIS A 128 12.72 -25.61 13.94
CA HIS A 128 14.00 -25.26 14.57
C HIS A 128 15.18 -26.03 14.01
N ASN A 129 15.00 -26.85 12.97
CA ASN A 129 16.09 -27.63 12.41
C ASN A 129 16.12 -27.55 10.87
N PRO A 130 17.08 -26.81 10.29
CA PRO A 130 17.16 -26.59 8.84
C PRO A 130 17.50 -27.87 8.06
N MET A 131 17.98 -28.91 8.74
CA MET A 131 18.34 -30.19 8.16
C MET A 131 17.14 -31.12 7.95
N LEU A 132 15.94 -30.75 8.43
CA LEU A 132 14.74 -31.53 8.21
C LEU A 132 14.15 -31.24 6.83
N GLY A 133 14.05 -32.30 6.01
CA GLY A 133 13.52 -32.24 4.64
C GLY A 133 12.21 -32.99 4.48
N TYR A 134 11.83 -33.29 3.23
CA TYR A 134 10.61 -34.03 2.90
C TYR A 134 10.44 -35.35 3.67
N SER A 135 11.51 -36.10 3.83
CA SER A 135 11.53 -37.38 4.58
C SER A 135 11.25 -37.25 6.07
N HIS A 136 11.28 -36.05 6.64
CA HIS A 136 11.10 -35.79 8.07
C HIS A 136 9.69 -35.28 8.42
N HIS A 137 8.80 -35.18 7.44
CA HIS A 137 7.42 -34.80 7.67
C HIS A 137 6.70 -35.86 8.49
N LYS A 138 5.99 -35.44 9.54
CA LYS A 138 5.15 -36.31 10.33
C LYS A 138 3.68 -36.06 10.01
N LEU A 139 2.96 -37.12 9.66
CA LEU A 139 1.49 -37.06 9.57
C LEU A 139 0.92 -36.74 10.95
N LEU A 140 0.13 -35.68 11.02
CA LEU A 140 -0.65 -35.28 12.17
C LEU A 140 -2.05 -35.89 12.04
N LYS A 141 -2.35 -36.83 12.92
CA LYS A 141 -3.64 -37.54 12.95
C LYS A 141 -4.69 -36.69 13.65
N PRO A 142 -5.99 -36.84 13.33
CA PRO A 142 -7.07 -36.17 14.06
C PRO A 142 -7.09 -36.42 15.57
N SER A 143 -6.50 -37.54 16.03
CA SER A 143 -6.35 -37.89 17.44
C SER A 143 -5.19 -37.18 18.15
N ASP A 144 -4.28 -36.53 17.42
CA ASP A 144 -3.14 -35.82 18.00
C ASP A 144 -3.61 -34.49 18.61
N ILE A 145 -3.07 -34.16 19.80
CA ILE A 145 -3.47 -32.97 20.57
C ILE A 145 -3.31 -31.65 19.80
N TRP A 146 -2.40 -31.60 18.82
CA TRP A 146 -2.11 -30.42 18.03
C TRP A 146 -2.94 -30.31 16.74
N TYR A 147 -3.69 -31.36 16.38
CA TYR A 147 -4.39 -31.39 15.08
C TYR A 147 -5.38 -30.25 14.92
N GLN A 148 -6.23 -30.03 15.92
CA GLN A 148 -7.25 -28.98 15.85
C GLN A 148 -6.63 -27.59 15.83
N GLU A 149 -5.57 -27.35 16.60
CA GLU A 149 -4.87 -26.07 16.63
C GLU A 149 -4.19 -25.76 15.29
N ILE A 150 -3.47 -26.73 14.71
CA ILE A 150 -2.78 -26.56 13.43
C ILE A 150 -3.78 -26.43 12.27
N SER A 151 -4.84 -27.24 12.27
CA SER A 151 -5.92 -27.14 11.28
C SER A 151 -6.62 -25.79 11.34
N SER A 152 -6.96 -25.32 12.56
CA SER A 152 -7.59 -24.00 12.77
C SER A 152 -6.68 -22.86 12.38
N PHE A 153 -5.37 -22.96 12.64
CA PHE A 153 -4.39 -21.98 12.17
C PHE A 153 -4.37 -21.90 10.64
N ILE A 154 -4.25 -23.03 9.94
CA ILE A 154 -4.24 -23.05 8.47
C ILE A 154 -5.54 -22.46 7.90
N THR A 155 -6.70 -22.87 8.44
CA THR A 155 -7.99 -22.32 8.02
C THR A 155 -8.09 -20.83 8.30
N GLY A 156 -7.66 -20.38 9.48
CA GLY A 156 -7.68 -18.98 9.89
C GLY A 156 -6.83 -18.09 8.99
N MET A 157 -5.65 -18.57 8.59
CA MET A 157 -4.73 -17.90 7.65
C MET A 157 -5.28 -17.81 6.22
N ARG A 158 -6.27 -18.63 5.87
CA ARG A 158 -6.91 -18.63 4.56
C ARG A 158 -8.21 -17.79 4.54
N SER A 159 -8.72 -17.41 5.70
CA SER A 159 -9.95 -16.65 5.86
C SER A 159 -9.69 -15.14 5.93
N SER A 160 -10.40 -14.35 5.12
CA SER A 160 -10.36 -12.88 5.17
C SER A 160 -10.93 -12.30 6.46
N ASP A 161 -11.80 -13.04 7.15
CA ASP A 161 -12.38 -12.63 8.43
C ASP A 161 -11.52 -13.11 9.62
N GLY A 162 -10.50 -13.93 9.35
CA GLY A 162 -9.56 -14.47 10.32
C GLY A 162 -8.17 -13.84 10.21
N GLN A 163 -7.13 -14.66 10.40
CA GLN A 163 -5.73 -14.23 10.27
C GLN A 163 -5.31 -13.98 8.82
N GLY A 164 -6.06 -14.50 7.84
CA GLY A 164 -5.81 -14.29 6.42
C GLY A 164 -5.90 -12.85 5.97
N ARG A 165 -6.54 -11.96 6.74
CA ARG A 165 -6.49 -10.51 6.50
C ARG A 165 -5.08 -9.93 6.57
N TYR A 166 -4.17 -10.60 7.28
CA TYR A 166 -2.76 -10.22 7.43
C TYR A 166 -1.83 -10.98 6.47
N VAL A 167 -2.39 -11.65 5.45
CA VAL A 167 -1.64 -12.39 4.45
C VAL A 167 -1.67 -11.61 3.13
N ALA A 168 -0.55 -10.97 2.82
CA ALA A 168 -0.37 -10.16 1.62
C ALA A 168 -0.44 -11.03 0.37
N GLN A 169 -1.31 -10.67 -0.58
CA GLN A 169 -1.29 -11.28 -1.91
C GLN A 169 -0.25 -10.59 -2.81
N HIS A 170 0.10 -11.23 -3.92
CA HIS A 170 1.00 -10.61 -4.90
C HIS A 170 0.42 -9.29 -5.45
N GLY A 171 1.22 -8.23 -5.43
CA GLY A 171 0.83 -6.90 -5.90
C GLY A 171 -0.05 -6.12 -4.91
N GLU A 172 -0.30 -6.66 -3.71
CA GLU A 172 -1.00 -5.93 -2.67
C GLU A 172 -0.08 -4.87 -2.02
N GLU A 173 -0.63 -3.67 -1.84
CA GLU A 173 0.03 -2.56 -1.16
C GLU A 173 0.27 -2.89 0.32
N MET A 174 1.50 -2.65 0.78
CA MET A 174 1.97 -2.99 2.13
C MET A 174 2.22 -1.71 2.94
N LEU A 175 1.54 -1.58 4.06
CA LEU A 175 1.53 -0.36 4.87
C LEU A 175 2.18 -0.61 6.23
N GLU A 176 2.92 0.38 6.73
CA GLU A 176 3.37 0.36 8.12
C GLU A 176 2.19 0.60 9.06
N LEU A 177 2.13 -0.21 10.10
CA LEU A 177 1.07 -0.24 11.09
C LEU A 177 1.55 0.41 12.38
N PHE A 178 0.81 1.42 12.83
CA PHE A 178 1.08 2.15 14.05
C PHE A 178 0.05 1.81 15.11
N ASP A 179 0.49 1.68 16.35
CA ASP A 179 -0.45 1.60 17.47
C ASP A 179 -0.98 2.99 17.87
N LYS A 180 -1.78 3.00 18.95
CA LYS A 180 -2.35 4.23 19.51
C LYS A 180 -1.33 5.25 20.02
N ASP A 181 -0.10 4.82 20.30
CA ASP A 181 0.98 5.65 20.85
C ASP A 181 1.96 6.07 19.74
N ARG A 182 1.57 5.89 18.46
CA ARG A 182 2.38 6.14 17.26
C ARG A 182 3.67 5.31 17.22
N ILE A 183 3.65 4.14 17.85
CA ILE A 183 4.79 3.22 17.79
C ILE A 183 4.58 2.30 16.58
N PRO A 184 5.54 2.23 15.64
CA PRO A 184 5.46 1.29 14.53
C PRO A 184 5.50 -0.15 15.05
N ARG A 185 4.58 -0.99 14.57
CA ARG A 185 4.41 -2.38 14.99
C ARG A 185 4.73 -3.39 13.90
N GLY A 186 4.84 -2.95 12.65
CA GLY A 186 5.25 -3.78 11.52
C GLY A 186 4.58 -3.38 10.22
N ILE A 187 4.83 -4.15 9.17
CA ILE A 187 4.31 -3.90 7.81
C ILE A 187 3.22 -4.94 7.51
N PHE A 188 2.04 -4.47 7.10
CA PHE A 188 0.85 -5.29 6.91
C PHE A 188 0.15 -4.95 5.60
N PRO A 189 -0.62 -5.91 5.02
CA PRO A 189 -1.44 -5.62 3.84
C PRO A 189 -2.43 -4.50 4.12
N ARG A 190 -2.67 -3.61 3.15
CA ARG A 190 -3.63 -2.48 3.28
C ARG A 190 -5.03 -2.94 3.73
N GLY A 191 -5.46 -4.14 3.33
CA GLY A 191 -6.75 -4.71 3.75
C GLY A 191 -6.91 -4.94 5.26
N SER A 192 -5.80 -5.03 6.01
CA SER A 192 -5.77 -5.43 7.42
C SER A 192 -6.30 -4.41 8.42
N PHE A 193 -6.41 -3.14 8.02
CA PHE A 193 -6.53 -2.01 8.95
C PHE A 193 -7.96 -1.62 9.30
N TYR A 194 -8.93 -1.97 8.45
CA TYR A 194 -10.32 -1.62 8.67
C TYR A 194 -10.84 -2.26 9.96
N ASP A 195 -11.51 -1.44 10.77
CA ASP A 195 -12.09 -1.85 12.04
C ASP A 195 -11.04 -2.43 13.02
N SER A 196 -9.82 -1.89 12.96
CA SER A 196 -8.74 -2.16 13.92
C SER A 196 -8.40 -0.90 14.75
N ASP A 197 -7.78 -1.09 15.91
CA ASP A 197 -7.26 0.02 16.74
C ASP A 197 -5.96 0.63 16.20
N HIS A 198 -5.45 0.07 15.10
CA HIS A 198 -4.18 0.49 14.52
C HIS A 198 -4.39 1.56 13.45
N ALA A 199 -3.43 2.47 13.36
CA ALA A 199 -3.45 3.54 12.40
C ALA A 199 -2.64 3.19 11.14
N GLN A 200 -3.14 3.63 9.99
CA GLN A 200 -2.36 3.71 8.75
C GLN A 200 -1.59 5.02 8.71
N PHE A 201 -0.37 4.97 8.19
CA PHE A 201 0.37 6.17 7.86
C PHE A 201 0.06 6.62 6.43
N VAL A 202 -0.44 7.84 6.31
CA VAL A 202 -0.92 8.43 5.06
C VAL A 202 -0.31 9.80 4.84
N VAL A 203 -0.44 10.29 3.62
CA VAL A 203 -0.06 11.65 3.25
C VAL A 203 -1.27 12.39 2.71
N TRP A 204 -1.46 13.62 3.17
CA TRP A 204 -2.50 14.51 2.68
C TRP A 204 -1.84 15.69 2.01
N GLY A 205 -2.11 15.89 0.72
CA GLY A 205 -1.64 17.03 -0.05
C GLY A 205 -2.75 18.06 -0.26
N PHE A 206 -2.42 19.33 0.00
CA PHE A 206 -3.26 20.48 -0.32
C PHE A 206 -2.55 21.35 -1.35
N ILE A 207 -3.09 21.40 -2.56
CA ILE A 207 -2.49 22.09 -3.70
C ILE A 207 -3.09 23.47 -3.82
N PHE A 208 -2.25 24.49 -3.79
CA PHE A 208 -2.61 25.88 -3.98
C PHE A 208 -2.11 26.35 -5.35
N ASP A 209 -2.98 27.05 -6.07
CA ASP A 209 -2.55 27.85 -7.21
C ASP A 209 -1.91 29.18 -6.75
N ARG A 210 -1.41 29.96 -7.70
CA ARG A 210 -0.75 31.25 -7.42
C ARG A 210 -1.71 32.37 -7.00
N GLU A 211 -3.01 32.14 -7.09
CA GLU A 211 -4.02 33.05 -6.52
C GLU A 211 -4.33 32.70 -5.05
N GLY A 212 -3.72 31.65 -4.51
CA GLY A 212 -3.98 31.15 -3.16
C GLY A 212 -5.26 30.32 -3.07
N ARG A 213 -5.83 29.89 -4.20
CA ARG A 213 -6.99 28.98 -4.20
C ARG A 213 -6.51 27.54 -4.05
N MET A 214 -7.16 26.80 -3.18
CA MET A 214 -6.91 25.40 -2.93
C MET A 214 -7.70 24.51 -3.91
N LEU A 215 -7.02 23.52 -4.47
CA LEU A 215 -7.62 22.48 -5.30
C LEU A 215 -8.36 21.47 -4.43
N ILE A 216 -9.55 21.08 -4.84
CA ILE A 216 -10.26 19.90 -4.33
C ILE A 216 -10.77 19.07 -5.50
N HIS A 217 -10.98 17.79 -5.26
CA HIS A 217 -11.46 16.87 -6.27
C HIS A 217 -12.73 16.12 -5.82
N GLN A 218 -13.51 15.61 -6.76
CA GLN A 218 -14.66 14.74 -6.47
C GLN A 218 -14.24 13.28 -6.66
N ARG A 219 -14.30 12.47 -5.59
CA ARG A 219 -13.92 11.06 -5.68
C ARG A 219 -14.75 10.34 -6.74
N SER A 220 -14.08 9.52 -7.54
CA SER A 220 -14.70 8.75 -8.62
C SER A 220 -15.87 7.88 -8.12
N GLU A 221 -16.89 7.71 -8.95
CA GLU A 221 -18.01 6.79 -8.71
C GLU A 221 -17.56 5.32 -8.62
N THR A 222 -16.35 5.00 -9.09
CA THR A 222 -15.76 3.65 -8.98
C THR A 222 -14.86 3.47 -7.76
N ALA A 223 -14.61 4.53 -6.98
CA ALA A 223 -13.74 4.49 -5.80
C ALA A 223 -14.14 3.39 -4.80
N LYS A 224 -13.20 2.94 -3.96
CA LYS A 224 -13.48 1.88 -2.97
C LYS A 224 -14.46 2.34 -1.89
N ASP A 225 -14.35 3.60 -1.50
CA ASP A 225 -15.12 4.25 -0.45
C ASP A 225 -15.42 5.71 -0.83
N ASN A 226 -16.37 6.33 -0.11
CA ASN A 226 -16.70 7.76 -0.22
C ASN A 226 -16.95 8.22 -1.66
N GLN A 227 -17.57 7.36 -2.48
CA GLN A 227 -17.84 7.60 -3.90
C GLN A 227 -18.68 8.88 -4.10
N GLY A 228 -18.31 9.70 -5.10
CA GLY A 228 -19.02 10.92 -5.45
C GLY A 228 -18.88 12.07 -4.46
N MET A 229 -18.09 11.92 -3.39
CA MET A 229 -17.87 12.95 -2.37
C MET A 229 -16.67 13.84 -2.71
N TRP A 230 -16.71 15.11 -2.32
CA TRP A 230 -15.59 16.03 -2.45
C TRP A 230 -14.52 15.75 -1.40
N ASP A 231 -13.26 15.65 -1.79
CA ASP A 231 -12.14 15.34 -0.92
C ASP A 231 -11.04 16.40 -1.06
N LYS A 232 -10.01 16.30 -0.20
CA LYS A 232 -8.75 17.06 -0.31
C LYS A 232 -8.09 16.94 -1.70
N SER A 233 -7.07 17.74 -1.98
CA SER A 233 -6.45 17.75 -3.32
C SER A 233 -5.84 16.41 -3.69
N VAL A 234 -5.14 15.79 -2.73
CA VAL A 234 -4.42 14.52 -2.89
C VAL A 234 -4.42 13.76 -1.56
N GLY A 235 -4.55 12.44 -1.57
CA GLY A 235 -3.97 11.65 -0.49
C GLY A 235 -4.05 10.15 -0.64
N GLY A 236 -2.96 9.50 -0.27
CA GLY A 236 -2.85 8.05 -0.22
C GLY A 236 -1.86 7.61 0.86
N HIS A 237 -1.40 6.37 0.79
CA HIS A 237 -0.59 5.78 1.85
C HIS A 237 0.89 5.96 1.55
N VAL A 238 1.71 5.77 2.59
CA VAL A 238 3.15 5.59 2.42
C VAL A 238 3.41 4.11 2.18
N ASP A 239 3.79 3.75 0.96
CA ASP A 239 4.23 2.40 0.58
C ASP A 239 5.74 2.29 0.80
N PHE A 240 6.12 1.73 1.94
CA PHE A 240 7.52 1.52 2.32
C PHE A 240 8.26 0.48 1.46
N THR A 241 7.57 -0.22 0.55
CA THR A 241 8.25 -1.06 -0.46
C THR A 241 8.82 -0.23 -1.61
N LEU A 242 8.26 0.96 -1.84
CA LEU A 242 8.65 1.88 -2.91
C LEU A 242 9.38 3.13 -2.37
N GLU A 243 8.98 3.61 -1.21
CA GLU A 243 9.32 4.95 -0.71
C GLU A 243 10.24 4.92 0.49
N ARG A 244 11.06 5.98 0.60
CA ARG A 244 11.98 6.17 1.73
C ARG A 244 11.44 7.11 2.80
N SER A 245 10.42 7.90 2.48
CA SER A 245 9.84 8.91 3.36
C SER A 245 8.50 9.41 2.80
N SER A 246 7.67 9.99 3.68
CA SER A 246 6.34 10.50 3.36
C SER A 246 6.35 11.64 2.33
N ASN A 247 7.39 12.46 2.29
CA ASN A 247 7.48 13.52 1.28
C ASN A 247 7.63 12.95 -0.14
N PHE A 248 8.24 11.76 -0.28
CA PHE A 248 8.26 11.07 -1.57
C PHE A 248 6.88 10.52 -1.93
N ALA A 249 6.18 9.93 -0.96
CA ALA A 249 4.81 9.45 -1.13
C ALA A 249 3.88 10.59 -1.57
N ALA A 250 4.00 11.77 -0.95
CA ALA A 250 3.14 12.92 -1.27
C ALA A 250 3.29 13.37 -2.73
N VAL A 251 4.50 13.34 -3.29
CA VAL A 251 4.72 13.64 -4.72
C VAL A 251 4.18 12.52 -5.61
N ARG A 252 4.38 11.23 -5.26
CA ARG A 252 3.81 10.11 -6.04
C ARG A 252 2.29 10.22 -6.10
N GLU A 253 1.63 10.34 -4.95
CA GLU A 253 0.17 10.45 -4.87
C GLU A 253 -0.35 11.64 -5.67
N LEU A 254 0.37 12.77 -5.64
CA LEU A 254 0.00 13.95 -6.42
C LEU A 254 0.07 13.68 -7.93
N VAL A 255 1.09 12.94 -8.37
CA VAL A 255 1.21 12.52 -9.78
C VAL A 255 0.12 11.53 -10.16
N GLU A 256 -0.12 10.52 -9.33
CA GLU A 256 -1.08 9.45 -9.59
C GLU A 256 -2.51 9.98 -9.64
N GLU A 257 -2.92 10.80 -8.67
CA GLU A 257 -4.30 11.30 -8.62
C GLU A 257 -4.61 12.32 -9.72
N LEU A 258 -3.67 13.22 -10.04
CA LEU A 258 -3.94 14.29 -10.98
C LEU A 258 -3.60 13.95 -12.43
N PHE A 259 -2.57 13.13 -12.68
CA PHE A 259 -1.93 13.01 -14.00
C PHE A 259 -1.77 11.57 -14.52
N THR A 260 -2.26 10.56 -13.79
CA THR A 260 -2.26 9.17 -14.24
C THR A 260 -3.70 8.70 -14.43
N ASP A 261 -4.05 8.22 -15.63
CA ASP A 261 -5.42 7.74 -15.89
C ASP A 261 -5.76 6.52 -15.00
N GLU A 262 -6.89 6.56 -14.31
CA GLU A 262 -7.39 5.44 -13.48
C GLU A 262 -7.67 4.16 -14.29
N LYS A 263 -7.71 4.26 -15.62
CA LYS A 263 -7.83 3.13 -16.56
C LYS A 263 -6.76 3.28 -17.64
N PRO A 264 -5.72 2.45 -17.69
CA PRO A 264 -5.05 2.26 -18.97
C PRO A 264 -6.10 1.67 -19.89
N ALA A 265 -6.51 2.41 -20.92
CA ALA A 265 -7.31 1.84 -21.98
C ALA A 265 -6.50 0.67 -22.54
N LYS A 266 -7.00 -0.57 -22.34
CA LYS A 266 -6.58 -1.68 -23.19
C LYS A 266 -6.97 -1.25 -24.60
N ASP A 267 -5.96 -1.05 -25.45
CA ASP A 267 -6.04 -0.76 -26.89
C ASP A 267 -5.73 0.67 -27.36
N ASP A 268 -5.33 1.61 -26.49
CA ASP A 268 -4.77 2.89 -26.97
C ASP A 268 -3.23 2.87 -26.87
N GLU A 269 -2.56 2.51 -27.98
CA GLU A 269 -1.14 2.82 -28.28
C GLU A 269 -0.91 4.33 -28.50
N ASP A 270 -1.78 5.19 -27.98
CA ASP A 270 -1.66 6.63 -28.10
C ASP A 270 -1.37 7.20 -26.71
N ASP A 271 -0.09 7.50 -26.50
CA ASP A 271 0.56 8.13 -25.36
C ASP A 271 -0.01 9.56 -25.13
N THR A 272 -1.31 9.63 -24.84
CA THR A 272 -2.12 10.85 -24.89
C THR A 272 -2.02 11.67 -23.61
N TYR A 273 -0.79 11.90 -23.15
CA TYR A 273 -0.44 12.99 -22.22
C TYR A 273 0.52 14.01 -22.83
N SER A 274 0.81 13.91 -24.13
CA SER A 274 1.73 14.81 -24.87
C SER A 274 1.40 16.32 -24.78
N GLY A 275 0.22 16.70 -24.30
CA GLY A 275 -0.20 18.09 -24.08
C GLY A 275 -0.13 18.63 -22.65
N LEU A 276 0.14 17.81 -21.63
CA LEU A 276 0.16 18.21 -20.21
C LEU A 276 1.41 17.73 -19.46
N GLU A 277 2.38 17.11 -20.13
CA GLU A 277 3.65 16.69 -19.52
C GLU A 277 4.34 17.82 -18.75
N PHE A 278 4.18 19.07 -19.21
CA PHE A 278 4.75 20.25 -18.57
C PHE A 278 4.14 20.57 -17.19
N LEU A 279 2.91 20.11 -16.90
CA LEU A 279 2.29 20.27 -15.59
C LEU A 279 2.61 19.11 -14.66
N LYS A 280 3.04 17.96 -15.20
CA LYS A 280 3.25 16.74 -14.44
C LYS A 280 4.44 16.92 -13.49
N PRO A 281 4.21 16.87 -12.18
CA PRO A 281 5.30 16.83 -11.23
C PRO A 281 6.01 15.47 -11.33
N SER A 282 7.22 15.48 -10.86
CA SER A 282 8.15 14.38 -10.79
C SER A 282 9.07 14.70 -9.63
N PHE A 283 9.78 13.70 -9.14
CA PHE A 283 10.83 13.94 -8.16
C PHE A 283 11.92 14.90 -8.66
N GLN A 284 12.07 15.08 -9.98
CA GLN A 284 13.10 15.94 -10.57
C GLN A 284 12.67 17.41 -10.67
N ASN A 285 11.37 17.69 -10.83
CA ASN A 285 10.81 19.06 -10.92
C ASN A 285 9.97 19.46 -9.69
N SER A 286 9.99 18.67 -8.61
CA SER A 286 9.41 19.05 -7.33
C SER A 286 10.51 19.43 -6.33
N ARG A 287 10.30 20.49 -5.55
CA ARG A 287 11.25 21.04 -4.57
C ARG A 287 10.62 20.97 -3.18
N TYR A 288 11.15 20.09 -2.35
CA TYR A 288 10.81 20.07 -0.93
C TYR A 288 11.60 21.14 -0.22
N LEU A 289 10.90 22.07 0.41
CA LEU A 289 11.51 23.24 1.03
C LEU A 289 11.44 23.20 2.58
N GLY A 290 11.15 22.02 3.14
CA GLY A 290 11.14 21.76 4.58
C GLY A 290 9.78 21.95 5.24
N ASP A 291 9.80 22.34 6.50
CA ASP A 291 8.59 22.53 7.31
C ASP A 291 7.91 23.88 7.02
N TRP A 292 6.58 23.88 7.02
CA TRP A 292 5.76 25.07 6.98
C TRP A 292 5.90 25.84 8.29
N ASN A 293 6.75 26.86 8.28
CA ASN A 293 6.97 27.76 9.41
C ASN A 293 7.06 29.22 8.95
N PRO A 294 5.93 29.84 8.57
CA PRO A 294 5.93 31.17 7.97
C PRO A 294 6.58 32.24 8.88
N GLY A 295 6.55 32.04 10.20
CA GLY A 295 7.23 32.91 11.16
C GLY A 295 8.77 32.88 11.09
N SER A 296 9.37 31.76 10.70
CA SER A 296 10.83 31.63 10.55
C SER A 296 11.33 31.91 9.13
N LEU A 297 10.44 31.93 8.14
CA LEU A 297 10.81 31.88 6.72
C LEU A 297 11.00 33.27 6.08
N GLY A 298 10.55 34.36 6.73
CA GLY A 298 10.83 35.74 6.30
C GLY A 298 10.33 36.08 4.88
N THR A 299 10.78 37.22 4.34
CA THR A 299 10.48 37.65 2.95
C THR A 299 11.23 36.86 1.89
N ASP A 300 12.34 36.21 2.25
CA ASP A 300 13.28 35.57 1.34
C ASP A 300 12.73 34.25 0.76
N TYR A 301 11.72 33.68 1.41
CA TYR A 301 11.07 32.43 1.04
C TYR A 301 10.38 32.44 -0.34
N PHE A 302 9.56 33.45 -0.59
CA PHE A 302 8.93 33.62 -1.91
C PHE A 302 9.91 34.20 -2.93
N THR A 303 10.97 34.86 -2.46
CA THR A 303 12.07 35.25 -3.32
C THR A 303 12.76 34.01 -3.89
N GLN A 304 13.00 32.96 -3.12
CA GLN A 304 13.58 31.72 -3.64
C GLN A 304 12.68 31.06 -4.69
N ILE A 305 11.37 30.95 -4.42
CA ILE A 305 10.40 30.41 -5.39
C ILE A 305 10.42 31.24 -6.68
N ALA A 306 10.36 32.57 -6.56
CA ALA A 306 10.36 33.47 -7.71
C ALA A 306 11.67 33.39 -8.52
N LEU A 307 12.82 33.26 -7.84
CA LEU A 307 14.12 33.09 -8.50
C LEU A 307 14.21 31.76 -9.25
N GLU A 308 13.81 30.66 -8.61
CA GLU A 308 13.81 29.33 -9.25
C GLU A 308 12.83 29.25 -10.43
N GLU A 309 11.73 30.01 -10.39
CA GLU A 309 10.80 30.14 -11.52
C GLU A 309 11.37 31.00 -12.64
N GLU A 310 12.05 32.12 -12.33
CA GLU A 310 12.73 32.97 -13.33
C GLU A 310 13.80 32.20 -14.11
N ASP A 311 14.52 31.30 -13.42
CA ASP A 311 15.54 30.45 -14.02
C ASP A 311 14.97 29.19 -14.71
N SER A 312 13.66 28.94 -14.57
CA SER A 312 13.03 27.75 -15.14
C SER A 312 12.78 27.90 -16.64
N THR A 313 12.93 26.79 -17.37
CA THR A 313 12.51 26.74 -18.78
C THR A 313 10.99 26.72 -18.83
N GLU A 314 10.39 27.45 -19.77
CA GLU A 314 8.95 27.42 -19.99
C GLU A 314 8.44 25.98 -20.16
N GLY A 315 7.43 25.61 -19.37
CA GLY A 315 6.88 24.25 -19.33
C GLY A 315 7.70 23.25 -18.51
N LYS A 316 8.67 23.72 -17.73
CA LYS A 316 9.40 22.92 -16.74
C LYS A 316 9.45 23.65 -15.39
N GLU A 317 8.47 24.49 -15.13
CA GLU A 317 8.37 25.25 -13.89
C GLU A 317 8.24 24.29 -12.70
N PRO A 318 9.02 24.48 -11.63
CA PRO A 318 9.02 23.58 -10.50
C PRO A 318 7.74 23.67 -9.67
N TRP A 319 7.36 22.53 -9.08
CA TRP A 319 6.42 22.48 -7.97
C TRP A 319 7.16 22.66 -6.67
N PHE A 320 6.62 23.45 -5.75
CA PHE A 320 7.21 23.65 -4.43
C PHE A 320 6.30 23.06 -3.37
N TYR A 321 6.86 22.48 -2.32
CA TYR A 321 6.04 21.92 -1.27
C TYR A 321 6.71 21.87 0.09
N TYR A 322 5.86 21.91 1.10
CA TYR A 322 6.21 22.02 2.51
C TYR A 322 5.46 20.98 3.31
N GLN A 323 6.08 20.48 4.38
CA GLN A 323 5.39 19.67 5.36
C GLN A 323 4.79 20.59 6.43
N VAL A 324 3.50 20.47 6.70
CA VAL A 324 2.89 21.16 7.85
C VAL A 324 3.42 20.51 9.11
N ALA A 325 3.98 21.32 10.01
CA ALA A 325 4.51 20.83 11.27
C ALA A 325 3.40 20.12 12.08
N ASN A 326 3.71 18.93 12.59
CA ASN A 326 2.87 18.00 13.34
C ASN A 326 1.95 17.10 12.51
N ASP A 327 2.07 15.79 12.73
CA ASP A 327 1.20 14.79 12.14
C ASP A 327 -0.22 14.87 12.72
N LEU A 328 -1.19 14.71 11.81
CA LEU A 328 -2.60 14.73 12.12
C LEU A 328 -3.11 13.32 12.40
N GLU A 329 -3.75 13.12 13.54
CA GLU A 329 -4.43 11.85 13.85
C GLU A 329 -5.93 12.00 13.63
N VAL A 330 -6.50 11.14 12.79
CA VAL A 330 -7.91 11.20 12.40
C VAL A 330 -8.53 9.82 12.44
N ASN A 331 -9.69 9.72 13.09
CA ASN A 331 -10.58 8.58 12.90
C ASN A 331 -11.50 8.90 11.73
N SER A 332 -11.20 8.33 10.58
CA SER A 332 -11.93 8.55 9.34
C SER A 332 -12.96 7.44 9.12
N PRO A 333 -14.27 7.74 9.24
CA PRO A 333 -15.27 6.80 8.78
C PRO A 333 -15.19 6.67 7.25
N ARG A 334 -15.12 5.44 6.77
CA ARG A 334 -15.15 5.10 5.34
C ARG A 334 -16.52 4.57 4.99
N LEU A 335 -17.25 5.30 4.16
CA LEU A 335 -18.56 4.90 3.67
C LEU A 335 -18.37 3.90 2.52
N ILE A 336 -18.77 2.65 2.76
CA ILE A 336 -18.63 1.56 1.79
C ILE A 336 -19.89 1.53 0.91
N PRO A 337 -19.76 1.50 -0.42
CA PRO A 337 -20.90 1.41 -1.31
C PRO A 337 -21.75 0.17 -1.03
N GLU A 338 -23.08 0.28 -1.16
CA GLU A 338 -24.03 -0.84 -0.94
C GLU A 338 -23.66 -2.09 -1.75
N LYS A 339 -23.24 -1.91 -3.00
CA LYS A 339 -22.79 -3.00 -3.89
C LYS A 339 -21.55 -3.75 -3.39
N LYS A 340 -20.81 -3.18 -2.43
CA LYS A 340 -19.60 -3.74 -1.81
C LYS A 340 -19.84 -4.18 -0.36
N GLY A 341 -21.11 -4.36 0.04
CA GLY A 341 -21.50 -4.81 1.37
C GLY A 341 -22.13 -3.71 2.25
N GLY A 342 -22.12 -2.45 1.78
CA GLY A 342 -22.77 -1.33 2.47
C GLY A 342 -22.16 -0.98 3.82
N GLY A 343 -22.71 0.06 4.44
CA GLY A 343 -22.35 0.47 5.79
C GLY A 343 -21.07 1.32 5.90
N GLN A 344 -20.59 1.43 7.13
CA GLN A 344 -19.49 2.31 7.51
C GLN A 344 -18.42 1.50 8.22
N LYS A 345 -17.18 1.60 7.73
CA LYS A 345 -16.01 1.06 8.40
C LYS A 345 -15.21 2.18 9.05
N ARG A 346 -14.57 1.89 10.17
CA ARG A 346 -13.67 2.86 10.82
C ARG A 346 -12.24 2.61 10.36
N LEU A 347 -11.55 3.69 10.01
CA LEU A 347 -10.15 3.67 9.69
C LEU A 347 -9.45 4.75 10.51
N LYS A 348 -8.48 4.34 11.31
CA LYS A 348 -7.61 5.28 12.01
C LYS A 348 -6.43 5.63 11.09
N VAL A 349 -6.12 6.90 10.97
CA VAL A 349 -5.00 7.39 10.16
C VAL A 349 -4.13 8.35 10.96
N ILE A 350 -2.82 8.26 10.74
CA ILE A 350 -1.84 9.28 11.08
C ILE A 350 -1.41 9.87 9.73
N SER A 351 -1.53 11.18 9.56
CA SER A 351 -1.23 11.84 8.31
C SER A 351 -0.10 12.84 8.49
N ASP A 352 0.92 12.71 7.64
CA ASP A 352 1.74 13.84 7.29
C ASP A 352 0.96 14.72 6.32
N VAL A 353 1.00 16.02 6.55
CA VAL A 353 0.24 16.99 5.75
C VAL A 353 1.21 17.84 4.97
N TYR A 354 0.92 18.02 3.69
CA TYR A 354 1.75 18.77 2.76
C TYR A 354 0.96 19.90 2.11
N VAL A 355 1.58 21.07 2.02
CA VAL A 355 1.11 22.21 1.23
C VAL A 355 1.95 22.26 -0.04
N PHE A 356 1.30 22.12 -1.18
CA PHE A 356 1.91 22.23 -2.51
C PHE A 356 1.57 23.58 -3.13
N LEU A 357 2.57 24.25 -3.67
CA LEU A 357 2.40 25.41 -4.55
C LEU A 357 2.56 24.91 -5.99
N ALA A 358 1.46 24.92 -6.73
CA ALA A 358 1.43 24.42 -8.09
C ALA A 358 2.24 25.29 -9.05
N ALA A 359 2.72 24.72 -10.15
CA ALA A 359 3.30 25.50 -11.24
C ALA A 359 2.34 26.63 -11.69
N PRO A 360 2.83 27.82 -12.09
CA PRO A 360 1.98 28.98 -12.43
C PRO A 360 0.88 28.71 -13.47
N LYS A 361 1.10 27.72 -14.35
CA LYS A 361 0.16 27.32 -15.40
C LYS A 361 -1.03 26.49 -14.89
N LEU A 362 -1.01 26.03 -13.63
CA LEU A 362 -2.16 25.37 -13.02
C LEU A 362 -3.24 26.39 -12.66
N ASN A 363 -4.37 26.33 -13.33
CA ASN A 363 -5.53 27.20 -13.13
C ASN A 363 -6.81 26.47 -13.56
N GLN A 364 -7.96 27.10 -13.37
CA GLN A 364 -9.25 26.47 -13.68
C GLN A 364 -9.38 26.01 -15.15
N ARG A 365 -8.66 26.64 -16.10
CA ARG A 365 -8.67 26.24 -17.52
C ARG A 365 -7.83 25.00 -17.77
N SER A 366 -6.64 24.90 -17.18
CA SER A 366 -5.79 23.69 -17.30
C SER A 366 -6.38 22.51 -16.55
N LEU A 367 -7.01 22.72 -15.40
CA LEU A 367 -7.71 21.66 -14.65
C LEU A 367 -8.85 20.99 -15.42
N ARG A 368 -9.53 21.71 -16.33
CA ARG A 368 -10.57 21.12 -17.20
C ARG A 368 -10.02 20.08 -18.18
N GLN A 369 -8.71 20.01 -18.35
CA GLN A 369 -8.06 19.05 -19.24
C GLN A 369 -7.72 17.74 -18.51
N LEU A 370 -7.73 17.75 -17.17
CA LEU A 370 -7.55 16.54 -16.37
C LEU A 370 -8.83 15.69 -16.42
N LYS A 371 -8.68 14.40 -16.72
CA LYS A 371 -9.82 13.48 -16.93
C LYS A 371 -10.17 12.63 -15.72
N ASN A 372 -9.28 12.58 -14.72
CA ASN A 372 -9.40 11.68 -13.57
C ASN A 372 -10.59 12.01 -12.66
N SER A 373 -10.94 13.29 -12.54
CA SER A 373 -11.96 13.74 -11.59
C SER A 373 -12.56 15.08 -12.00
N LYS A 374 -13.60 15.51 -11.29
CA LYS A 374 -14.04 16.91 -11.29
C LYS A 374 -13.20 17.67 -10.28
N TYR A 375 -12.64 18.80 -10.73
CA TYR A 375 -11.75 19.64 -9.95
C TYR A 375 -12.33 21.04 -9.71
N ILE A 376 -12.13 21.57 -8.52
CA ILE A 376 -12.48 22.94 -8.15
C ILE A 376 -11.27 23.62 -7.49
N LEU A 377 -10.99 24.86 -7.90
CA LEU A 377 -10.17 25.79 -7.12
C LEU A 377 -11.09 26.69 -6.29
N CYS A 378 -10.86 26.75 -4.98
CA CYS A 378 -11.64 27.56 -4.05
C CYS A 378 -10.79 28.02 -2.86
N TYR A 379 -11.21 29.08 -2.18
CA TYR A 379 -10.54 29.46 -0.94
C TYR A 379 -10.97 28.54 0.22
N PRO A 380 -10.11 28.24 1.20
CA PRO A 380 -10.48 27.40 2.34
C PRO A 380 -11.72 27.92 3.10
N SER A 381 -11.86 29.24 3.22
CA SER A 381 -13.05 29.91 3.78
C SER A 381 -14.35 29.68 2.99
N GLU A 382 -14.31 29.68 1.65
CA GLU A 382 -15.46 29.34 0.81
C GLU A 382 -15.85 27.88 0.98
N LEU A 383 -14.84 26.99 0.93
CA LEU A 383 -15.05 25.56 1.07
C LEU A 383 -15.70 25.19 2.40
N ARG A 384 -15.27 25.82 3.50
CA ARG A 384 -15.91 25.66 4.81
C ARG A 384 -17.39 26.02 4.74
N THR A 385 -17.73 27.13 4.10
CA THR A 385 -19.12 27.59 3.96
C THR A 385 -19.96 26.57 3.19
N TRP A 386 -19.44 26.01 2.10
CA TRP A 386 -20.14 24.99 1.32
C TRP A 386 -20.37 23.70 2.09
N LEU A 387 -19.38 23.27 2.90
CA LEU A 387 -19.51 22.07 3.73
C LEU A 387 -20.52 22.26 4.88
N GLU A 388 -20.53 23.44 5.52
CA GLU A 388 -21.48 23.77 6.59
C GLU A 388 -22.92 23.89 6.05
N ALA A 389 -23.09 24.49 4.87
CA ALA A 389 -24.39 24.61 4.21
C ALA A 389 -24.88 23.29 3.60
N GLY A 390 -23.95 22.39 3.24
CA GLY A 390 -24.26 21.16 2.49
C GLY A 390 -24.64 21.42 1.03
N GLU A 391 -24.40 22.64 0.53
CA GLU A 391 -24.71 23.08 -0.83
C GLU A 391 -23.67 24.06 -1.35
N ARG A 392 -23.55 24.10 -2.67
CA ARG A 392 -22.79 25.09 -3.42
C ARG A 392 -23.62 25.53 -4.60
N ASP A 393 -23.88 26.83 -4.71
CA ASP A 393 -24.62 27.42 -5.83
C ASP A 393 -26.00 26.77 -6.06
N GLY A 394 -26.65 26.30 -4.97
CA GLY A 394 -27.93 25.58 -5.00
C GLY A 394 -27.85 24.09 -5.34
N GLU A 395 -26.64 23.55 -5.58
CA GLU A 395 -26.39 22.14 -5.82
C GLU A 395 -25.88 21.44 -4.55
N PRO A 396 -26.26 20.17 -4.29
CA PRO A 396 -25.77 19.43 -3.14
C PRO A 396 -24.24 19.33 -3.10
N PHE A 397 -23.63 19.66 -1.97
CA PHE A 397 -22.19 19.62 -1.75
C PHE A 397 -21.85 18.74 -0.54
N LYS A 398 -21.29 17.56 -0.80
CA LYS A 398 -20.98 16.58 0.25
C LYS A 398 -19.48 16.31 0.30
N GLY A 399 -18.81 16.77 1.35
CA GLY A 399 -17.40 16.48 1.61
C GLY A 399 -17.18 15.11 2.25
N THR A 400 -16.03 14.48 2.00
CA THR A 400 -15.56 13.29 2.72
C THR A 400 -15.44 13.57 4.22
N PRO A 401 -15.49 12.53 5.07
CA PRO A 401 -15.23 12.72 6.49
C PRO A 401 -13.86 13.33 6.78
N ASP A 402 -12.84 12.98 5.97
CA ASP A 402 -11.51 13.60 6.04
C ASP A 402 -11.58 15.11 5.74
N LEU A 403 -12.21 15.51 4.63
CA LEU A 403 -12.32 16.92 4.26
C LEU A 403 -13.10 17.74 5.30
N ASN A 404 -14.19 17.19 5.81
CA ASN A 404 -14.95 17.81 6.90
C ASN A 404 -14.09 17.99 8.16
N TYR A 405 -13.30 16.98 8.53
CA TYR A 405 -12.39 17.06 9.66
C TYR A 405 -11.34 18.16 9.44
N VAL A 406 -10.70 18.20 8.27
CA VAL A 406 -9.72 19.26 7.93
C VAL A 406 -10.33 20.64 8.12
N MET A 407 -11.51 20.90 7.51
CA MET A 407 -12.14 22.22 7.50
C MET A 407 -12.74 22.65 8.84
N THR A 408 -12.92 21.71 9.78
CA THR A 408 -13.40 21.99 11.14
C THR A 408 -12.29 21.97 12.20
N SER A 409 -11.08 21.56 11.83
CA SER A 409 -9.92 21.47 12.72
C SER A 409 -9.01 22.71 12.66
N LYS A 410 -7.97 22.73 13.51
CA LYS A 410 -6.89 23.74 13.46
C LYS A 410 -6.11 23.72 12.15
N LEU A 411 -6.10 22.60 11.42
CA LEU A 411 -5.41 22.50 10.14
C LEU A 411 -5.99 23.49 9.12
N ARG A 412 -7.30 23.79 9.18
CA ARG A 412 -7.91 24.84 8.35
C ARG A 412 -7.20 26.18 8.51
N ASP A 413 -6.85 26.57 9.74
CA ASP A 413 -6.22 27.87 9.98
C ASP A 413 -4.84 27.95 9.31
N THR A 414 -4.08 26.84 9.32
CA THR A 414 -2.83 26.72 8.55
C THR A 414 -3.06 26.76 7.04
N LEU A 415 -4.11 26.12 6.53
CA LEU A 415 -4.44 26.18 5.10
C LEU A 415 -4.91 27.58 4.66
N GLU A 416 -5.63 28.30 5.52
CA GLU A 416 -6.04 29.69 5.30
C GLU A 416 -4.82 30.63 5.33
N GLU A 417 -3.88 30.42 6.26
CA GLU A 417 -2.60 31.12 6.27
C GLU A 417 -1.82 30.86 4.97
N ALA A 418 -1.70 29.59 4.54
CA ALA A 418 -1.05 29.24 3.28
C ALA A 418 -1.70 29.91 2.07
N SER A 419 -3.04 29.92 2.02
CA SER A 419 -3.83 30.62 1.01
C SER A 419 -3.50 32.11 0.95
N GLN A 420 -3.57 32.79 2.09
CA GLN A 420 -3.33 34.23 2.19
C GLN A 420 -1.90 34.59 1.82
N ILE A 421 -0.93 33.88 2.40
CA ILE A 421 0.48 34.12 2.13
C ILE A 421 0.79 33.93 0.64
N THR A 422 0.31 32.85 0.01
CA THR A 422 0.50 32.61 -1.44
C THR A 422 -0.05 33.77 -2.27
N ARG A 423 -1.23 34.29 -1.89
CA ARG A 423 -1.87 35.43 -2.56
C ARG A 423 -1.11 36.74 -2.37
N TYR A 424 -0.58 37.00 -1.17
CA TYR A 424 0.11 38.25 -0.84
C TYR A 424 1.56 38.29 -1.32
N ALA A 425 2.20 37.13 -1.44
CA ALA A 425 3.58 37.00 -1.90
C ALA A 425 3.81 37.56 -3.31
N GLY A 426 2.75 37.82 -4.08
CA GLY A 426 2.87 38.44 -5.40
C GLY A 426 3.75 37.63 -6.36
N ILE A 427 3.89 36.31 -6.13
CA ILE A 427 4.54 35.39 -7.06
C ILE A 427 3.85 35.62 -8.41
N LYS A 428 4.62 36.10 -9.39
CA LYS A 428 4.13 36.88 -10.54
C LYS A 428 2.82 36.32 -11.10
N LYS A 429 1.82 37.20 -11.22
CA LYS A 429 0.65 36.97 -12.08
C LYS A 429 1.05 36.71 -13.51
#